data_AF-A0A976S3D8-F1
#
_entry.id   AF-A0A976S3D8-F1
#
_cell.length_a   1.000
_cell.length_b   1.000
_cell.length_c   1.000
_cell.angle_alpha   90.00
_cell.angle_beta   90.00
_cell.angle_gamma   90.00
#
_symmetry.space_group_name_H-M   'P 1'
#
loop_
_entity.id
_entity.type
_entity.pdbx_description
1 polymer ?
#
loop_
_entity_poly.entity_id
_entity_poly.type
_entity_poly.pdbx_seq_one_letter_code
_entity_poly.pdbx_strand_id
1 'polypeptide(L)'
;MSTFTLKSIAQRGSMLVAAAGLLAATFAPAVFADALNPLTERSLLLSSSAPGWQDTDGSGYSEANPNPGAAGSGGTIPGHYAPAGSGANGRKTGQTFSFRISTAATEKAIKAFTLQYCVEAAGLCAAPGDNDGDGGTRDSNATGLAKKKSDLEVNYGTDADAGVDFKIYANNTEIDYTGWELKSSNKEDAAHTRAKTGKDNFITLQTSGDGIDNVPANAQIRIVFLATENKYITNPGSGSFFVKMNTFDTNDTTPADHSPAESNTHLIDGGVTVANVMADSIHITTKVLETMQFSVGTENPDQKEVTLPATHGTCDAITTSTGNRLQLGNVNAESSLETGRGFGVSSFWRLSSNSSGGASVYYSGETLTNTVGDMIAPIGGNTPGTETLSLPGTEQFGLAFQSHGAAYNASTPETNPHSASFEAMIGSNSAFRTPNLYVLNKAAAYDEGDGSLGVLGQGGEAATAKFAFDRGSLTSPVAIADNLGTGGVLTCETAKMRYVANIAADTPAGVYTTKINYLAAPQY
;
A
#
# COMPACT_ATOMS: atom_id res chain seq x y z
N MET A 1 17.42 5.09 65.07
CA MET A 1 16.17 4.70 64.38
C MET A 1 16.28 5.23 62.96
N SER A 2 16.79 4.39 62.04
CA SER A 2 16.04 3.69 60.97
C SER A 2 15.55 4.71 59.92
N THR A 3 15.87 4.65 58.62
CA THR A 3 16.20 3.51 57.75
C THR A 3 16.89 4.00 56.46
N PHE A 4 17.82 3.19 55.91
CA PHE A 4 18.51 3.34 54.62
C PHE A 4 17.60 3.07 53.39
N THR A 5 17.99 3.55 52.20
CA THR A 5 18.04 2.80 50.90
C THR A 5 18.51 3.75 49.77
N LEU A 6 19.78 3.69 49.35
CA LEU A 6 20.43 2.80 48.35
C LEU A 6 20.28 3.27 46.89
N LYS A 7 21.25 4.10 46.48
CA LYS A 7 21.78 4.18 45.11
C LYS A 7 22.31 2.82 44.65
N SER A 8 22.21 2.58 43.34
CA SER A 8 22.83 1.51 42.54
C SER A 8 22.19 0.13 42.61
N ILE A 9 21.57 -0.28 41.48
CA ILE A 9 21.65 -1.59 40.79
C ILE A 9 20.68 -1.47 39.60
N ALA A 10 21.23 -1.20 38.42
CA ALA A 10 20.64 -1.58 37.12
C ALA A 10 21.69 -1.41 35.99
N GLN A 11 22.91 -1.90 36.24
CA GLN A 11 23.82 -2.34 35.19
C GLN A 11 23.96 -3.86 35.37
N ARG A 12 23.66 -4.60 34.28
CA ARG A 12 23.89 -6.04 34.04
C ARG A 12 22.90 -7.02 34.70
N GLY A 13 22.19 -7.76 33.85
CA GLY A 13 21.34 -8.89 34.25
C GLY A 13 20.62 -9.53 33.06
N SER A 14 21.39 -10.10 32.14
CA SER A 14 20.88 -11.05 31.15
C SER A 14 20.51 -12.39 31.82
N MET A 15 19.43 -13.02 31.31
CA MET A 15 19.13 -14.47 31.26
C MET A 15 18.36 -15.21 32.38
N LEU A 16 17.41 -16.06 31.90
CA LEU A 16 16.66 -17.19 32.49
C LEU A 16 15.54 -16.84 33.51
N VAL A 17 14.34 -17.48 33.54
CA VAL A 17 13.75 -18.64 32.85
C VAL A 17 12.21 -18.56 32.90
N ALA A 18 11.58 -19.35 32.04
CA ALA A 18 10.16 -19.46 31.75
C ALA A 18 9.21 -19.94 32.88
N ALA A 19 7.94 -19.55 32.68
CA ALA A 19 6.68 -20.28 32.85
C ALA A 19 5.97 -20.40 34.23
N ALA A 20 4.70 -19.97 34.16
CA ALA A 20 3.48 -20.40 34.86
C ALA A 20 3.12 -19.80 36.24
N GLY A 21 2.05 -18.99 36.24
CA GLY A 21 1.30 -18.58 37.44
C GLY A 21 0.19 -17.57 37.12
N LEU A 22 -1.06 -18.04 37.15
CA LEU A 22 -2.30 -17.41 36.68
C LEU A 22 -2.79 -16.16 37.47
N LEU A 23 -3.38 -15.21 36.73
CA LEU A 23 -4.56 -14.37 37.04
C LEU A 23 -4.78 -13.81 38.47
N ALA A 24 -4.58 -12.49 38.61
CA ALA A 24 -5.48 -11.61 39.36
C ALA A 24 -5.35 -10.17 38.86
N ALA A 25 -6.33 -9.72 38.07
CA ALA A 25 -6.51 -8.32 37.70
C ALA A 25 -7.14 -7.58 38.89
N THR A 26 -6.41 -6.65 39.49
CA THR A 26 -6.96 -5.63 40.39
C THR A 26 -6.45 -4.26 39.97
N PHE A 27 -7.42 -3.35 39.79
CA PHE A 27 -7.30 -1.98 39.33
C PHE A 27 -6.19 -1.19 40.06
N ALA A 28 -5.03 -1.09 39.44
CA ALA A 28 -4.13 0.03 39.68
C ALA A 28 -4.44 1.07 38.58
N PRO A 29 -4.68 2.35 38.91
CA PRO A 29 -4.62 3.37 37.88
C PRO A 29 -3.24 3.26 37.25
N ALA A 30 -3.21 3.02 35.94
CA ALA A 30 -2.00 3.20 35.16
C ALA A 30 -1.62 4.66 35.32
N VAL A 31 -0.77 4.95 36.30
CA VAL A 31 0.08 6.13 36.25
C VAL A 31 0.93 5.87 35.03
N PHE A 32 0.50 6.42 33.90
CA PHE A 32 1.28 6.39 32.69
C PHE A 32 2.70 6.82 33.07
N ALA A 33 3.69 6.05 32.61
CA ALA A 33 5.10 6.43 32.69
C ALA A 33 5.41 7.77 31.99
N ASP A 34 4.39 8.42 31.44
CA ASP A 34 4.35 9.76 30.88
C ASP A 34 4.57 10.88 31.93
N ALA A 35 4.45 10.57 33.22
CA ALA A 35 4.61 11.56 34.30
C ALA A 35 6.04 11.68 34.87
N LEU A 36 7.04 10.98 34.33
CA LEU A 36 8.41 10.94 34.89
C LEU A 36 9.52 11.49 33.99
N ASN A 37 9.22 11.98 32.79
CA ASN A 37 10.14 12.83 32.03
C ASN A 37 9.34 13.49 30.89
N PRO A 38 9.14 14.82 30.83
CA PRO A 38 8.60 15.45 29.64
C PRO A 38 9.66 15.31 28.54
N LEU A 39 9.64 14.17 27.84
CA LEU A 39 10.51 13.90 26.71
C LEU A 39 10.22 14.98 25.67
N THR A 40 11.17 15.87 25.45
CA THR A 40 11.09 16.79 24.31
C THR A 40 11.02 15.97 23.04
N GLU A 41 9.92 16.13 22.28
CA GLU A 41 9.83 15.58 20.93
C GLU A 41 10.91 16.27 20.10
N ARG A 42 11.98 15.54 19.76
CA ARG A 42 13.04 16.02 18.90
C ARG A 42 13.13 15.14 17.68
N SER A 43 12.82 15.72 16.54
CA SER A 43 12.90 15.07 15.23
C SER A 43 14.06 15.65 14.46
N LEU A 44 14.76 14.77 13.75
CA LEU A 44 15.84 15.14 12.88
C LEU A 44 15.51 14.64 11.50
N LEU A 45 15.35 15.57 10.57
CA LEU A 45 15.25 15.25 9.15
C LEU A 45 16.67 15.09 8.61
N LEU A 46 17.30 14.00 9.04
CA LEU A 46 18.48 13.43 8.42
C LEU A 46 18.05 12.09 7.84
N SER A 47 18.53 11.76 6.65
CA SER A 47 18.74 10.35 6.33
C SER A 47 20.22 10.21 6.04
N SER A 48 20.81 9.21 6.69
CA SER A 48 22.14 8.69 6.47
C SER A 48 22.07 7.20 6.77
N SER A 49 21.17 6.51 6.10
CA SER A 49 21.31 5.09 5.90
C SER A 49 20.48 4.71 4.70
N ALA A 50 21.16 4.35 3.63
CA ALA A 50 20.58 3.47 2.65
C ALA A 50 21.69 2.49 2.24
N PRO A 51 21.69 1.26 2.77
CA PRO A 51 22.52 0.20 2.24
C PRO A 51 22.13 0.03 0.76
N GLY A 52 22.98 0.49 -0.16
CA GLY A 52 22.75 0.34 -1.60
C GLY A 52 22.60 1.61 -2.41
N TRP A 53 22.55 2.81 -1.81
CA TRP A 53 22.75 4.04 -2.61
C TRP A 53 24.25 4.23 -2.85
N GLN A 54 24.70 3.71 -3.99
CA GLN A 54 26.04 3.97 -4.52
C GLN A 54 26.03 5.27 -5.33
N ASP A 55 25.63 6.37 -4.70
CA ASP A 55 25.83 7.68 -5.30
C ASP A 55 27.26 8.13 -4.97
N THR A 56 28.17 7.77 -5.87
CA THR A 56 29.48 8.42 -6.06
C THR A 56 29.24 9.93 -6.10
N ASP A 57 29.99 10.82 -5.47
CA ASP A 57 31.42 10.99 -5.68
C ASP A 57 31.96 12.27 -4.98
N GLY A 58 31.47 12.73 -3.82
CA GLY A 58 32.13 13.86 -3.12
C GLY A 58 32.35 15.11 -4.02
N SER A 59 31.26 15.64 -4.55
CA SER A 59 30.89 15.35 -5.95
C SER A 59 31.38 16.25 -7.08
N GLY A 60 32.27 17.23 -6.86
CA GLY A 60 32.65 18.15 -7.95
C GLY A 60 31.46 18.85 -8.65
N TYR A 61 30.27 18.79 -8.04
CA TYR A 61 29.07 19.50 -8.44
C TYR A 61 29.08 20.82 -7.70
N SER A 62 28.87 21.88 -8.47
CA SER A 62 28.94 23.27 -8.03
C SER A 62 27.90 24.05 -8.83
N GLU A 63 27.80 25.36 -8.62
CA GLU A 63 27.09 26.23 -9.56
C GLU A 63 27.53 25.99 -11.02
N ALA A 64 28.82 25.67 -11.23
CA ALA A 64 29.39 25.44 -12.55
C ALA A 64 29.20 24.00 -13.09
N ASN A 65 28.76 23.06 -12.26
CA ASN A 65 28.52 21.66 -12.66
C ASN A 65 27.31 21.12 -11.87
N PRO A 66 26.07 21.36 -12.32
CA PRO A 66 24.86 20.99 -11.56
C PRO A 66 24.54 19.50 -11.62
N ASN A 67 23.86 18.97 -10.59
CA ASN A 67 23.43 17.56 -10.55
C ASN A 67 22.28 17.31 -11.54
N PRO A 68 22.44 16.40 -12.53
CA PRO A 68 21.38 16.06 -13.48
C PRO A 68 20.18 15.30 -12.86
N GLY A 69 20.34 14.72 -11.65
CA GLY A 69 19.32 13.91 -10.97
C GLY A 69 18.46 14.65 -9.93
N ALA A 70 18.71 15.93 -9.65
CA ALA A 70 17.95 16.69 -8.65
C ALA A 70 16.55 17.17 -9.13
N ALA A 71 16.20 16.91 -10.40
CA ALA A 71 14.92 17.27 -11.01
C ALA A 71 13.74 16.33 -10.63
N GLY A 72 13.76 15.74 -9.44
CA GLY A 72 12.71 14.84 -8.94
C GLY A 72 11.65 15.55 -8.12
N SER A 73 10.78 16.36 -8.75
CA SER A 73 9.43 16.78 -8.30
C SER A 73 8.88 18.00 -9.07
N GLY A 74 9.09 18.07 -10.39
CA GLY A 74 8.42 19.07 -11.25
C GLY A 74 8.94 20.51 -11.18
N GLY A 75 10.11 20.76 -10.57
CA GLY A 75 10.80 22.05 -10.62
C GLY A 75 11.87 22.09 -11.71
N THR A 76 11.92 23.18 -12.49
CA THR A 76 12.85 23.42 -13.62
C THR A 76 14.26 23.84 -13.23
N ILE A 77 14.70 23.59 -11.99
CA ILE A 77 16.00 24.06 -11.49
C ILE A 77 16.94 22.87 -11.27
N PRO A 78 18.10 22.80 -11.94
CA PRO A 78 19.17 21.86 -11.59
C PRO A 78 19.59 22.06 -10.13
N GLY A 79 19.47 21.03 -9.29
CA GLY A 79 19.92 21.12 -7.90
C GLY A 79 21.44 21.00 -7.81
N HIS A 80 22.10 21.90 -7.08
CA HIS A 80 23.55 21.87 -6.87
C HIS A 80 23.96 21.04 -5.63
N TYR A 81 23.03 20.84 -4.69
CA TYR A 81 23.26 20.19 -3.39
C TYR A 81 22.21 19.10 -3.12
N ALA A 82 22.51 18.18 -2.20
CA ALA A 82 21.54 17.17 -1.79
C ALA A 82 20.39 17.83 -0.99
N PRO A 83 19.11 17.46 -1.22
CA PRO A 83 18.02 17.93 -0.37
C PRO A 83 18.24 17.51 1.09
N ALA A 84 17.82 18.34 2.05
CA ALA A 84 17.87 17.97 3.46
C ALA A 84 17.13 16.64 3.69
N GLY A 85 17.75 15.71 4.41
CA GLY A 85 17.17 14.40 4.70
C GLY A 85 17.22 13.38 3.54
N SER A 86 18.03 13.58 2.49
CA SER A 86 18.07 12.74 1.28
C SER A 86 19.00 11.52 1.28
N GLY A 87 19.82 11.28 2.31
CA GLY A 87 20.48 9.97 2.45
C GLY A 87 21.83 9.87 1.78
N ALA A 88 22.25 10.91 1.07
CA ALA A 88 23.47 10.90 0.30
C ALA A 88 24.70 11.08 1.22
N ASN A 89 25.35 9.97 1.56
CA ASN A 89 26.60 9.95 2.33
C ASN A 89 27.70 10.75 1.60
N GLY A 90 28.41 11.61 2.32
CA GLY A 90 29.51 12.40 1.77
C GLY A 90 29.12 13.60 0.87
N ARG A 91 27.82 13.90 0.66
CA ARG A 91 27.39 15.09 -0.11
C ARG A 91 27.25 16.33 0.78
N LYS A 92 27.59 17.51 0.22
CA LYS A 92 27.25 18.82 0.79
C LYS A 92 25.72 18.94 0.83
N THR A 93 25.17 19.17 2.01
CA THR A 93 23.73 19.25 2.23
C THR A 93 23.39 20.34 3.23
N GLY A 94 22.20 20.92 3.07
CA GLY A 94 21.55 21.65 4.15
C GLY A 94 21.01 20.66 5.19
N GLN A 95 20.63 21.15 6.37
CA GLN A 95 20.07 20.31 7.43
C GLN A 95 18.90 20.99 8.09
N THR A 96 17.91 20.23 8.55
CA THR A 96 16.80 20.79 9.34
C THR A 96 16.66 20.04 10.65
N PHE A 97 16.76 20.79 11.74
CA PHE A 97 16.57 20.31 13.10
C PHE A 97 15.25 20.85 13.62
N SER A 98 14.34 19.96 14.01
CA SER A 98 13.04 20.34 14.53
C SER A 98 12.84 19.71 15.90
N PHE A 99 12.77 20.52 16.94
CA PHE A 99 12.61 20.05 18.31
C PHE A 99 11.61 20.90 19.06
N ARG A 100 10.91 20.30 20.01
CA ARG A 100 10.16 21.06 21.00
C ARG A 100 11.08 21.47 22.14
N ILE A 101 10.73 22.55 22.84
CA ILE A 101 11.37 22.91 24.12
C ILE A 101 10.49 22.43 25.29
N SER A 102 11.07 21.76 26.28
CA SER A 102 10.30 21.25 27.44
C SER A 102 9.86 22.35 28.39
N THR A 103 10.66 23.42 28.46
CA THR A 103 10.50 24.51 29.41
C THR A 103 10.00 25.74 28.67
N ALA A 104 8.94 26.38 29.18
CA ALA A 104 8.46 27.64 28.62
C ALA A 104 9.57 28.71 28.75
N ALA A 105 9.94 29.35 27.65
CA ALA A 105 10.85 30.49 27.64
C ALA A 105 10.07 31.79 27.93
N THR A 106 9.24 31.77 28.98
CA THR A 106 8.37 32.90 29.36
C THR A 106 9.06 33.92 30.26
N GLU A 107 10.18 33.55 30.90
CA GLU A 107 10.96 34.44 31.77
C GLU A 107 12.39 34.68 31.28
N LYS A 108 12.85 33.88 30.30
CA LYS A 108 14.23 33.83 29.82
C LYS A 108 14.25 33.59 28.31
N ALA A 109 14.58 34.63 27.54
CA ALA A 109 14.73 34.56 26.09
C ALA A 109 15.69 33.44 25.69
N ILE A 110 15.41 32.72 24.61
CA ILE A 110 16.41 31.81 24.02
C ILE A 110 17.46 32.64 23.30
N LYS A 111 18.71 32.56 23.74
CA LYS A 111 19.84 33.34 23.19
C LYS A 111 20.90 32.51 22.49
N ALA A 112 20.91 31.19 22.69
CA ALA A 112 21.80 30.31 21.94
C ALA A 112 21.29 28.88 21.79
N PHE A 113 21.78 28.22 20.75
CA PHE A 113 21.66 26.80 20.48
C PHE A 113 23.03 26.21 20.21
N THR A 114 23.27 24.98 20.68
CA THR A 114 24.44 24.21 20.27
C THR A 114 24.04 22.86 19.70
N LEU A 115 24.77 22.40 18.68
CA LEU A 115 24.59 21.10 18.03
C LEU A 115 25.94 20.40 17.93
N GLN A 116 26.10 19.27 18.61
CA GLN A 116 27.32 18.48 18.59
C GLN A 116 27.05 17.11 17.96
N TYR A 117 27.75 16.80 16.88
CA TYR A 117 27.67 15.52 16.21
C TYR A 117 28.64 14.53 16.87
N CYS A 118 28.10 13.39 17.29
CA CYS A 118 28.80 12.35 18.05
C CYS A 118 28.51 10.95 17.49
N VAL A 119 29.46 10.04 17.65
CA VAL A 119 29.28 8.61 17.33
C VAL A 119 28.47 7.84 18.38
N GLU A 120 28.34 8.40 19.58
CA GLU A 120 27.60 7.82 20.70
C GLU A 120 26.50 8.77 21.20
N ALA A 121 25.39 8.18 21.63
CA ALA A 121 24.19 8.87 22.08
C ALA A 121 24.42 9.70 23.36
N ALA A 122 25.37 9.29 24.20
CA ALA A 122 25.72 9.93 25.46
C ALA A 122 27.21 9.69 25.78
N GLY A 123 27.78 10.48 26.70
CA GLY A 123 29.18 10.36 27.09
C GLY A 123 30.11 11.24 26.25
N LEU A 124 31.37 10.82 26.11
CA LEU A 124 32.37 11.52 25.31
C LEU A 124 31.95 11.54 23.83
N CYS A 125 32.34 12.56 23.09
CA CYS A 125 31.97 12.78 21.71
C CYS A 125 33.20 12.69 20.79
N ALA A 126 33.22 11.72 19.87
CA ALA A 126 34.05 11.79 18.67
C ALA A 126 33.17 12.11 17.46
N ALA A 127 33.73 12.85 16.52
CA ALA A 127 33.00 13.20 15.31
C ALA A 127 32.71 11.93 14.47
N PRO A 128 31.53 11.84 13.85
CA PRO A 128 31.20 10.78 12.90
C PRO A 128 32.11 10.81 11.68
N GLY A 129 32.39 9.64 11.11
CA GLY A 129 33.28 9.55 9.96
C GLY A 129 34.16 8.32 9.96
N ASP A 130 34.63 7.93 8.78
CA ASP A 130 35.41 6.70 8.57
C ASP A 130 36.56 6.84 7.56
N ASN A 131 37.01 8.06 7.26
CA ASN A 131 38.24 8.26 6.47
C ASN A 131 39.44 7.55 7.12
N ASP A 132 40.38 7.12 6.27
CA ASP A 132 41.60 6.48 6.73
C ASP A 132 42.53 7.50 7.43
N GLY A 133 43.19 7.10 8.52
CA GLY A 133 44.15 7.92 9.28
C GLY A 133 43.63 8.43 10.64
N ASP A 134 44.48 9.18 11.36
CA ASP A 134 44.14 9.82 12.66
C ASP A 134 44.58 11.30 12.67
N GLY A 135 43.88 12.12 13.46
CA GLY A 135 43.91 13.58 13.55
C GLY A 135 45.15 14.29 12.99
N GLY A 136 45.03 14.80 11.76
CA GLY A 136 46.06 15.56 11.03
C GLY A 136 46.73 14.80 9.86
N THR A 137 46.66 13.47 9.88
CA THR A 137 47.08 12.58 8.77
C THR A 137 45.91 11.89 8.08
N ARG A 138 44.70 12.26 8.47
CA ARG A 138 43.45 11.69 7.97
C ARG A 138 43.19 12.17 6.55
N ASP A 139 42.75 11.24 5.71
CA ASP A 139 42.38 11.54 4.32
C ASP A 139 41.36 12.68 4.28
N SER A 140 41.49 13.57 3.29
CA SER A 140 40.45 14.56 3.04
C SER A 140 39.16 13.86 2.63
N ASN A 141 37.99 14.50 2.81
CA ASN A 141 36.73 13.96 2.29
C ASN A 141 36.79 13.71 0.78
N ALA A 142 37.56 14.50 0.02
CA ALA A 142 37.80 14.25 -1.40
C ALA A 142 38.62 12.97 -1.67
N THR A 143 39.52 12.59 -0.77
CA THR A 143 40.35 11.37 -0.87
C THR A 143 39.60 10.13 -0.40
N GLY A 144 38.94 10.21 0.77
CA GLY A 144 38.18 9.11 1.35
C GLY A 144 37.02 8.66 0.45
N LEU A 145 36.48 9.61 -0.32
CA LEU A 145 35.43 9.37 -1.27
C LEU A 145 35.70 8.20 -2.23
N ALA A 146 36.88 8.17 -2.87
CA ALA A 146 37.21 7.14 -3.85
C ALA A 146 37.17 5.74 -3.22
N LYS A 147 37.31 5.68 -1.89
CA LYS A 147 37.24 4.49 -1.06
C LYS A 147 35.87 4.28 -0.40
N LYS A 148 34.87 5.10 -0.75
CA LYS A 148 33.53 5.13 -0.16
C LYS A 148 33.53 5.38 1.35
N LYS A 149 34.41 6.30 1.78
CA LYS A 149 34.57 6.76 3.15
C LYS A 149 34.43 8.28 3.18
N SER A 150 33.82 8.82 4.22
CA SER A 150 33.81 10.28 4.44
C SER A 150 33.66 10.59 5.92
N ASP A 151 34.31 11.64 6.35
CA ASP A 151 34.08 12.22 7.67
C ASP A 151 32.92 13.20 7.60
N LEU A 152 32.18 13.31 8.71
CA LEU A 152 31.29 14.44 8.90
C LEU A 152 32.14 15.72 8.91
N GLU A 153 31.76 16.67 8.09
CA GLU A 153 32.33 18.01 8.07
C GLU A 153 31.21 19.03 8.16
N VAL A 154 31.26 19.86 9.20
CA VAL A 154 30.46 21.07 9.33
C VAL A 154 31.31 22.23 8.85
N ASN A 155 31.00 22.81 7.70
CA ASN A 155 31.72 23.96 7.17
C ASN A 155 30.77 25.15 7.07
N TYR A 156 30.74 26.01 8.08
CA TYR A 156 30.04 27.29 8.00
C TYR A 156 30.97 28.48 8.26
N GLY A 157 32.26 28.24 8.54
CA GLY A 157 33.25 29.30 8.78
C GLY A 157 32.89 30.22 9.94
N THR A 158 33.40 31.45 9.89
CA THR A 158 33.15 32.51 10.88
C THR A 158 32.18 33.59 10.40
N ASP A 159 31.72 33.49 9.16
CA ASP A 159 30.99 34.48 8.39
C ASP A 159 29.70 33.87 7.79
N ALA A 160 28.96 33.09 8.58
CA ALA A 160 27.66 32.57 8.16
C ALA A 160 26.57 33.61 8.39
N ASP A 161 25.81 33.94 7.34
CA ASP A 161 24.80 35.00 7.36
C ASP A 161 23.43 34.47 7.79
N ALA A 162 22.89 35.05 8.88
CA ALA A 162 21.56 34.73 9.37
C ALA A 162 20.48 35.14 8.34
N GLY A 163 19.50 34.26 8.10
CA GLY A 163 18.47 34.43 7.06
C GLY A 163 18.88 33.96 5.66
N VAL A 164 20.19 33.72 5.43
CA VAL A 164 20.74 33.26 4.15
C VAL A 164 21.35 31.87 4.27
N ASP A 165 22.30 31.67 5.18
CA ASP A 165 22.99 30.40 5.41
C ASP A 165 22.27 29.53 6.45
N PHE A 166 21.53 30.17 7.36
CA PHE A 166 20.68 29.46 8.30
C PHE A 166 19.43 30.28 8.62
N LYS A 167 18.37 29.57 9.01
CA LYS A 167 17.07 30.13 9.39
C LYS A 167 16.57 29.49 10.66
N ILE A 168 15.90 30.26 11.51
CA ILE A 168 15.35 29.78 12.77
C ILE A 168 13.86 30.13 12.79
N TYR A 169 13.06 29.15 13.14
CA TYR A 169 11.61 29.27 13.25
C TYR A 169 11.18 28.88 14.66
N ALA A 170 10.26 29.65 15.23
CA ALA A 170 9.53 29.32 16.45
C ALA A 170 8.03 29.18 16.11
N ASN A 171 7.45 28.01 16.34
CA ASN A 171 6.07 27.67 15.97
C ASN A 171 5.74 28.00 14.50
N ASN A 172 6.65 27.64 13.58
CA ASN A 172 6.58 27.93 12.15
C ASN A 172 6.66 29.41 11.74
N THR A 173 6.84 30.32 12.70
CA THR A 173 7.13 31.73 12.42
C THR A 173 8.64 31.93 12.38
N GLU A 174 9.13 32.52 11.29
CA GLU A 174 10.55 32.90 11.16
C GLU A 174 10.88 34.00 12.18
N ILE A 175 12.01 33.87 12.89
CA ILE A 175 12.40 34.83 13.93
C ILE A 175 13.10 36.05 13.33
N ASP A 176 13.29 37.09 14.14
CA ASP A 176 14.24 38.16 13.84
C ASP A 176 15.68 37.64 13.97
N TYR A 177 16.47 37.88 12.92
CA TYR A 177 17.86 37.45 12.81
C TYR A 177 18.86 38.47 13.34
N THR A 178 18.41 39.64 13.80
CA THR A 178 19.29 40.69 14.29
C THR A 178 20.23 40.17 15.39
N GLY A 179 21.53 40.23 15.11
CA GLY A 179 22.59 39.82 16.03
C GLY A 179 22.83 38.31 16.14
N TRP A 180 22.11 37.45 15.39
CA TRP A 180 22.38 36.02 15.34
C TRP A 180 23.62 35.70 14.52
N GLU A 181 24.52 34.92 15.12
CA GLU A 181 25.76 34.41 14.51
C GLU A 181 25.78 32.89 14.58
N LEU A 182 26.37 32.26 13.57
CA LEU A 182 26.65 30.82 13.53
C LEU A 182 28.17 30.62 13.43
N LYS A 183 28.70 29.72 14.26
CA LYS A 183 30.11 29.29 14.23
C LYS A 183 30.19 27.76 14.24
N SER A 184 31.13 27.20 13.49
CA SER A 184 31.53 25.80 13.59
C SER A 184 32.91 25.66 14.23
N SER A 185 33.13 24.57 14.96
CA SER A 185 34.45 24.22 15.51
C SER A 185 34.58 22.71 15.76
N ASN A 186 35.82 22.23 15.84
CA ASN A 186 36.12 20.90 16.32
C ASN A 186 36.07 20.89 17.87
N LYS A 187 35.17 20.06 18.40
CA LYS A 187 35.02 19.74 19.83
C LYS A 187 34.96 18.22 20.01
N GLU A 188 35.94 17.52 19.46
CA GLU A 188 36.12 16.11 19.73
C GLU A 188 36.79 15.90 21.09
N ASP A 189 36.18 15.06 21.93
CA ASP A 189 36.64 14.76 23.27
C ASP A 189 38.01 14.10 23.24
N ALA A 190 38.97 14.70 23.95
CA ALA A 190 40.34 14.22 23.96
C ALA A 190 40.45 12.77 24.46
N ALA A 191 39.59 12.41 25.42
CA ALA A 191 39.54 11.12 26.09
C ALA A 191 38.70 10.05 25.36
N HIS A 192 38.06 10.38 24.23
CA HIS A 192 37.29 9.41 23.45
C HIS A 192 38.23 8.34 22.83
N THR A 193 37.79 7.08 22.80
CA THR A 193 38.64 5.93 22.38
C THR A 193 38.72 5.73 20.86
N ARG A 194 37.73 6.22 20.12
CA ARG A 194 37.72 6.22 18.63
C ARG A 194 38.69 7.27 18.07
N ALA A 195 39.29 6.96 16.92
CA ALA A 195 40.13 7.88 16.15
C ALA A 195 39.38 9.17 15.79
N LYS A 196 40.06 10.31 15.96
CA LYS A 196 39.47 11.64 15.79
C LYS A 196 39.51 12.07 14.34
N THR A 197 38.48 12.77 13.89
CA THR A 197 38.40 13.25 12.49
C THR A 197 39.24 14.48 12.26
N GLY A 198 39.42 15.33 13.29
CA GLY A 198 39.98 16.67 13.13
C GLY A 198 39.03 17.64 12.42
N LYS A 199 37.78 17.23 12.12
CA LYS A 199 36.76 18.05 11.48
C LYS A 199 35.86 18.74 12.49
N ASP A 200 35.30 19.87 12.08
CA ASP A 200 34.30 20.57 12.88
C ASP A 200 33.07 19.66 13.06
N ASN A 201 32.72 19.42 14.31
CA ASN A 201 31.58 18.60 14.72
C ASN A 201 30.65 19.33 15.69
N PHE A 202 30.91 20.62 15.95
CA PHE A 202 30.16 21.45 16.88
C PHE A 202 29.71 22.72 16.20
N ILE A 203 28.40 23.01 16.27
CA ILE A 203 27.80 24.25 15.80
C ILE A 203 27.33 25.04 17.02
N THR A 204 27.66 26.33 17.06
CA THR A 204 27.07 27.31 17.96
C THR A 204 26.24 28.29 17.14
N LEU A 205 24.97 28.47 17.50
CA LEU A 205 24.15 29.61 17.08
C LEU A 205 23.90 30.46 18.31
N GLN A 206 24.22 31.75 18.26
CA GLN A 206 24.08 32.65 19.39
C GLN A 206 23.67 34.05 18.93
N THR A 207 22.95 34.79 19.75
CA THR A 207 22.63 36.19 19.44
C THR A 207 23.15 37.17 20.47
N SER A 208 23.69 38.30 20.02
CA SER A 208 23.97 39.45 20.88
C SER A 208 22.72 40.30 21.16
N GLY A 209 21.61 40.03 20.50
CA GLY A 209 20.34 40.74 20.64
C GLY A 209 19.45 40.23 21.79
N ASP A 210 18.16 40.51 21.65
CA ASP A 210 17.17 40.21 22.69
C ASP A 210 16.89 38.70 22.82
N GLY A 211 17.06 37.92 21.75
CA GLY A 211 16.78 36.49 21.74
C GLY A 211 15.37 36.16 21.25
N ILE A 212 14.95 34.92 21.44
CA ILE A 212 13.58 34.46 21.13
C ILE A 212 12.79 34.44 22.44
N ASP A 213 11.88 35.40 22.58
CA ASP A 213 11.02 35.56 23.76
C ASP A 213 9.64 34.93 23.57
N ASN A 214 8.92 34.76 24.69
CA ASN A 214 7.52 34.31 24.74
C ASN A 214 7.28 32.96 24.05
N VAL A 215 8.28 32.06 24.08
CA VAL A 215 8.12 30.73 23.50
C VAL A 215 7.44 29.82 24.53
N PRO A 216 6.19 29.36 24.30
CA PRO A 216 5.51 28.51 25.27
C PRO A 216 6.20 27.14 25.38
N ALA A 217 6.00 26.46 26.51
CA ALA A 217 6.40 25.05 26.62
C ALA A 217 5.79 24.25 25.46
N ASN A 218 6.52 23.24 24.97
CA ASN A 218 6.19 22.43 23.81
C ASN A 218 6.10 23.18 22.47
N ALA A 219 6.49 24.46 22.39
CA ALA A 219 6.66 25.13 21.10
C ALA A 219 7.71 24.42 20.25
N GLN A 220 7.47 24.36 18.95
CA GLN A 220 8.42 23.79 18.01
C GLN A 220 9.45 24.86 17.61
N ILE A 221 10.72 24.57 17.87
CA ILE A 221 11.86 25.25 17.26
C ILE A 221 12.28 24.46 16.04
N ARG A 222 12.48 25.15 14.92
CA ARG A 222 13.03 24.57 13.69
C ARG A 222 14.21 25.40 13.21
N ILE A 223 15.38 24.80 13.15
CA ILE A 223 16.62 25.39 12.63
C ILE A 223 16.90 24.77 11.26
N VAL A 224 16.97 25.60 10.22
CA VAL A 224 17.26 25.18 8.85
C VAL A 224 18.63 25.73 8.46
N PHE A 225 19.58 24.85 8.24
CA PHE A 225 20.87 25.12 7.62
C PHE A 225 20.74 24.98 6.11
N LEU A 226 21.11 26.01 5.37
CA LEU A 226 21.07 26.06 3.92
C LEU A 226 22.48 25.76 3.39
N ALA A 227 22.56 25.01 2.29
CA ALA A 227 23.84 24.65 1.70
C ALA A 227 24.22 25.54 0.52
N THR A 228 25.49 25.90 0.49
CA THR A 228 26.20 26.55 -0.61
C THR A 228 27.54 25.84 -0.85
N GLU A 229 28.34 26.34 -1.79
CA GLU A 229 29.64 25.78 -2.12
C GLU A 229 30.59 25.80 -0.91
N ASN A 230 30.49 26.84 -0.10
CA ASN A 230 31.39 27.09 1.04
C ASN A 230 30.71 26.91 2.40
N LYS A 231 29.37 26.79 2.42
CA LYS A 231 28.57 26.64 3.65
C LYS A 231 27.78 25.34 3.57
N TYR A 232 28.16 24.31 4.30
CA TYR A 232 27.52 23.00 4.18
C TYR A 232 27.76 22.13 5.41
N ILE A 233 26.93 21.09 5.54
CA ILE A 233 27.24 19.91 6.35
C ILE A 233 27.42 18.73 5.38
N THR A 234 28.42 17.88 5.61
CA THR A 234 28.53 16.59 4.92
C THR A 234 28.11 15.46 5.85
N ASN A 235 27.34 14.52 5.33
CA ASN A 235 27.01 13.30 6.07
C ASN A 235 28.24 12.38 6.13
N PRO A 236 28.47 11.66 7.24
CA PRO A 236 29.53 10.67 7.33
C PRO A 236 29.33 9.53 6.31
N GLY A 237 30.42 8.89 5.91
CA GLY A 237 30.45 7.90 4.83
C GLY A 237 29.76 6.59 5.21
N SER A 238 29.82 6.25 6.50
CA SER A 238 29.18 5.05 7.06
C SER A 238 28.85 5.21 8.55
N GLY A 239 27.96 4.34 9.04
CA GLY A 239 27.55 4.27 10.44
C GLY A 239 26.43 5.23 10.81
N SER A 240 25.85 5.00 11.98
CA SER A 240 24.92 5.95 12.59
C SER A 240 25.70 7.03 13.35
N PHE A 241 25.05 8.17 13.53
CA PHE A 241 25.52 9.22 14.42
C PHE A 241 24.37 9.86 15.17
N PHE A 242 24.74 10.62 16.18
CA PHE A 242 23.86 11.29 17.10
C PHE A 242 24.19 12.78 17.10
N VAL A 243 23.17 13.62 17.25
CA VAL A 243 23.37 15.05 17.44
C VAL A 243 22.87 15.44 18.82
N LYS A 244 23.79 15.88 19.69
CA LYS A 244 23.47 16.47 21.00
C LYS A 244 23.08 17.92 20.81
N MET A 245 21.89 18.30 21.24
CA MET A 245 21.36 19.65 21.06
C MET A 245 21.04 20.30 22.41
N ASN A 246 21.56 21.50 22.65
CA ASN A 246 21.28 22.28 23.85
C ASN A 246 20.75 23.67 23.51
N THR A 247 19.91 24.22 24.38
CA THR A 247 19.29 25.55 24.27
C THR A 247 19.61 26.37 25.52
N PHE A 248 19.97 27.65 25.34
CA PHE A 248 20.45 28.51 26.43
C PHE A 248 19.73 29.86 26.48
N ASP A 249 19.66 30.43 27.68
CA ASP A 249 19.14 31.79 27.94
C ASP A 249 20.22 32.90 27.84
N THR A 250 21.45 32.49 27.55
CA THR A 250 22.62 33.34 27.42
C THR A 250 23.30 33.10 26.08
N ASN A 251 24.02 34.11 25.59
CA ASN A 251 24.89 33.98 24.43
C ASN A 251 26.29 33.46 24.80
N ASP A 252 26.56 33.29 26.09
CA ASP A 252 27.78 32.63 26.58
C ASP A 252 27.62 31.11 26.57
N THR A 253 28.04 30.48 25.47
CA THR A 253 28.02 29.01 25.34
C THR A 253 29.28 28.34 25.89
N THR A 254 30.22 29.10 26.47
CA THR A 254 31.50 28.58 26.99
C THR A 254 31.36 27.50 28.07
N PRO A 255 30.32 27.50 28.94
CA PRO A 255 30.12 26.42 29.92
C PRO A 255 29.62 25.09 29.34
N ALA A 256 29.32 25.01 28.04
CA ALA A 256 28.57 23.90 27.43
C ALA A 256 29.41 22.76 26.84
N ASP A 257 30.75 22.88 26.83
CA ASP A 257 31.66 21.84 26.36
C ASP A 257 31.81 20.73 27.42
N HIS A 258 30.80 19.86 27.56
CA HIS A 258 30.83 18.61 28.37
C HIS A 258 30.31 18.67 29.81
N SER A 259 29.81 19.80 30.31
CA SER A 259 29.25 19.82 31.67
C SER A 259 27.83 19.20 31.69
N PRO A 260 27.53 18.22 32.56
CA PRO A 260 26.18 17.71 32.72
C PRO A 260 25.20 18.86 33.03
N ALA A 261 24.00 18.76 32.46
CA ALA A 261 22.91 19.74 32.52
C ALA A 261 22.66 20.32 33.93
N GLU A 262 22.96 19.54 34.97
CA GLU A 262 22.76 19.89 36.38
C GLU A 262 23.64 21.04 36.91
N SER A 263 24.68 21.47 36.18
CA SER A 263 25.61 22.53 36.64
C SER A 263 25.52 23.85 35.88
N ASN A 264 24.79 23.90 34.76
CA ASN A 264 24.68 25.10 33.94
C ASN A 264 23.32 25.79 34.17
N THR A 265 23.32 26.88 34.94
CA THR A 265 22.11 27.66 35.27
C THR A 265 21.48 28.40 34.09
N HIS A 266 22.20 28.44 32.96
CA HIS A 266 21.77 29.09 31.73
C HIS A 266 21.20 28.12 30.69
N LEU A 267 21.22 26.81 30.99
CA LEU A 267 20.63 25.80 30.13
C LEU A 267 19.09 25.82 30.29
N ILE A 268 18.38 26.17 29.22
CA ILE A 268 16.90 26.12 29.16
C ILE A 268 16.44 24.66 28.98
N ASP A 269 17.12 23.95 28.08
CA ASP A 269 16.82 22.57 27.73
C ASP A 269 18.08 21.92 27.16
N GLY A 270 18.54 20.83 27.77
CA GLY A 270 19.70 20.09 27.32
C GLY A 270 19.96 18.85 28.16
N GLY A 271 20.94 18.07 27.72
CA GLY A 271 21.24 16.78 28.32
C GLY A 271 20.38 15.66 27.72
N VAL A 272 21.01 14.89 26.84
CA VAL A 272 20.51 13.63 26.26
C VAL A 272 19.27 13.82 25.39
N THR A 273 19.48 14.25 24.14
CA THR A 273 18.49 13.93 23.12
C THR A 273 19.16 13.45 21.86
N VAL A 274 18.85 12.18 21.59
CA VAL A 274 19.50 11.28 20.66
C VAL A 274 18.68 11.34 19.39
N ALA A 275 18.97 12.31 18.54
CA ALA A 275 18.47 12.24 17.19
C ALA A 275 19.32 11.21 16.43
N ASN A 276 18.88 9.95 16.46
CA ASN A 276 19.51 8.88 15.69
C ASN A 276 18.99 8.96 14.25
N VAL A 277 19.91 9.10 13.30
CA VAL A 277 19.61 8.98 11.88
C VAL A 277 19.63 7.52 11.50
N MET A 278 18.55 6.81 11.81
CA MET A 278 18.26 5.53 11.16
C MET A 278 17.19 5.83 10.12
N ALA A 279 17.61 6.00 8.87
CA ALA A 279 16.71 5.74 7.76
C ALA A 279 16.85 4.27 7.34
N ASP A 280 16.90 3.34 8.31
CA ASP A 280 16.74 1.92 8.00
C ASP A 280 15.27 1.70 7.64
N SER A 281 14.92 2.16 6.44
CA SER A 281 13.64 1.91 5.82
C SER A 281 13.66 0.47 5.33
N ILE A 282 12.70 -0.32 5.81
CA ILE A 282 12.46 -1.65 5.27
C ILE A 282 11.83 -1.44 3.90
N HIS A 283 12.61 -1.59 2.84
CA HIS A 283 12.12 -1.53 1.48
C HIS A 283 11.40 -2.84 1.15
N ILE A 284 10.09 -2.87 1.37
CA ILE A 284 9.24 -4.01 1.02
C ILE A 284 8.70 -3.77 -0.39
N THR A 285 9.32 -4.41 -1.39
CA THR A 285 8.73 -4.50 -2.74
C THR A 285 7.95 -5.80 -2.85
N THR A 286 6.67 -5.72 -3.18
CA THR A 286 5.89 -6.88 -3.63
C THR A 286 5.41 -6.65 -5.05
N LYS A 287 5.33 -7.74 -5.83
CA LYS A 287 4.72 -7.71 -7.16
C LYS A 287 3.32 -8.31 -7.04
N VAL A 288 2.30 -7.51 -7.33
CA VAL A 288 0.96 -8.03 -7.57
C VAL A 288 0.89 -8.35 -9.05
N LEU A 289 0.80 -9.65 -9.38
CA LEU A 289 0.49 -10.08 -10.73
C LEU A 289 -1.02 -10.05 -10.92
N GLU A 290 -1.44 -9.79 -12.16
CA GLU A 290 -2.84 -10.02 -12.49
C GLU A 290 -3.16 -11.51 -12.43
N THR A 291 -4.28 -11.82 -11.80
CA THR A 291 -4.83 -13.15 -11.67
C THR A 291 -6.23 -13.14 -12.26
N MET A 292 -6.56 -14.22 -12.97
CA MET A 292 -7.90 -14.49 -13.44
C MET A 292 -8.22 -15.96 -13.17
N GLN A 293 -9.34 -16.18 -12.51
CA GLN A 293 -9.88 -17.51 -12.26
C GLN A 293 -11.25 -17.59 -12.93
N PHE A 294 -11.37 -18.51 -13.88
CA PHE A 294 -12.61 -18.75 -14.61
C PHE A 294 -12.98 -20.22 -14.51
N SER A 295 -14.24 -20.49 -14.16
CA SER A 295 -14.78 -21.85 -14.04
C SER A 295 -16.14 -21.93 -14.70
N VAL A 296 -16.46 -23.09 -15.29
CA VAL A 296 -17.71 -23.36 -16.00
C VAL A 296 -18.15 -24.76 -15.64
N GLY A 297 -19.45 -24.94 -15.44
CA GLY A 297 -20.01 -26.24 -15.11
C GLY A 297 -21.54 -26.29 -15.16
N THR A 298 -22.08 -27.38 -14.66
CA THR A 298 -23.52 -27.70 -14.69
C THR A 298 -24.21 -27.45 -13.35
N GLU A 299 -23.43 -27.30 -12.27
CA GLU A 299 -23.94 -27.12 -10.91
C GLU A 299 -23.25 -25.93 -10.23
N ASN A 300 -24.05 -24.99 -9.74
CA ASN A 300 -23.56 -23.91 -8.90
C ASN A 300 -23.46 -24.39 -7.43
N PRO A 301 -22.27 -24.43 -6.82
CA PRO A 301 -22.12 -24.90 -5.44
C PRO A 301 -22.98 -24.10 -4.45
N ASP A 302 -23.16 -22.80 -4.67
CA ASP A 302 -23.93 -21.93 -3.77
C ASP A 302 -25.43 -22.27 -3.73
N GLN A 303 -25.93 -23.03 -4.71
CA GLN A 303 -27.32 -23.50 -4.75
C GLN A 303 -27.51 -24.82 -3.98
N LYS A 304 -26.43 -25.44 -3.52
CA LYS A 304 -26.47 -26.70 -2.79
C LYS A 304 -26.45 -26.46 -1.29
N GLU A 305 -27.34 -27.15 -0.57
CA GLU A 305 -27.30 -27.20 0.87
C GLU A 305 -26.05 -27.95 1.33
N VAL A 306 -25.32 -27.36 2.28
CA VAL A 306 -24.15 -28.01 2.91
C VAL A 306 -24.53 -28.42 4.32
N THR A 307 -24.25 -29.65 4.69
CA THR A 307 -24.42 -30.14 6.06
C THR A 307 -23.34 -29.55 6.96
N LEU A 308 -23.75 -28.88 8.03
CA LEU A 308 -22.85 -28.32 9.04
C LEU A 308 -21.94 -29.42 9.62
N PRO A 309 -20.63 -29.14 9.82
CA PRO A 309 -20.00 -27.81 9.95
C PRO A 309 -19.42 -27.22 8.64
N ALA A 310 -19.74 -27.77 7.47
CA ALA A 310 -19.15 -27.30 6.22
C ALA A 310 -19.78 -25.98 5.72
N THR A 311 -18.92 -25.04 5.33
CA THR A 311 -19.26 -23.76 4.72
C THR A 311 -18.75 -23.75 3.29
N HIS A 312 -19.49 -23.13 2.37
CA HIS A 312 -18.96 -22.84 1.03
C HIS A 312 -17.73 -21.93 1.14
N GLY A 313 -16.74 -22.12 0.28
CA GLY A 313 -15.65 -21.18 0.12
C GLY A 313 -16.10 -19.93 -0.63
N THR A 314 -15.36 -18.82 -0.45
CA THR A 314 -15.78 -17.50 -0.92
C THR A 314 -15.87 -17.36 -2.45
N CYS A 315 -15.25 -18.26 -3.20
CA CYS A 315 -15.12 -18.23 -4.66
C CYS A 315 -15.02 -19.65 -5.25
N ASP A 316 -15.77 -20.60 -4.70
CA ASP A 316 -15.67 -22.00 -5.11
C ASP A 316 -15.96 -22.15 -6.61
N ALA A 317 -15.15 -22.95 -7.29
CA ALA A 317 -15.31 -23.18 -8.71
C ALA A 317 -16.68 -23.81 -9.01
N ILE A 318 -17.29 -23.46 -10.15
CA ILE A 318 -18.50 -24.13 -10.61
C ILE A 318 -18.22 -25.62 -10.77
N THR A 319 -19.13 -26.45 -10.26
CA THR A 319 -18.96 -27.90 -10.23
C THR A 319 -19.33 -28.50 -11.58
N THR A 320 -18.47 -29.41 -12.05
CA THR A 320 -18.74 -30.23 -13.23
C THR A 320 -19.35 -31.56 -12.79
N SER A 321 -20.66 -31.71 -12.95
CA SER A 321 -21.33 -33.00 -12.73
C SER A 321 -21.58 -33.71 -14.06
N THR A 322 -21.69 -35.04 -14.03
CA THR A 322 -22.02 -35.86 -15.21
C THR A 322 -21.11 -35.59 -16.42
N GLY A 323 -19.81 -35.38 -16.19
CA GLY A 323 -18.86 -35.07 -17.25
C GLY A 323 -19.07 -33.70 -17.92
N ASN A 324 -19.68 -32.74 -17.21
CA ASN A 324 -20.05 -31.41 -17.70
C ASN A 324 -21.03 -31.46 -18.89
N ARG A 325 -21.96 -32.42 -18.84
CA ARG A 325 -22.97 -32.65 -19.88
C ARG A 325 -24.33 -32.19 -19.40
N LEU A 326 -25.00 -31.40 -20.23
CA LEU A 326 -26.41 -31.06 -20.08
C LEU A 326 -27.26 -31.95 -20.98
N GLN A 327 -28.41 -32.38 -20.47
CA GLN A 327 -29.43 -33.05 -21.28
C GLN A 327 -30.60 -32.09 -21.48
N LEU A 328 -31.01 -31.92 -22.72
CA LEU A 328 -32.03 -30.94 -23.13
C LEU A 328 -33.21 -31.68 -23.74
N GLY A 329 -34.38 -31.57 -23.13
CA GLY A 329 -35.60 -32.21 -23.61
C GLY A 329 -36.47 -32.73 -22.46
N ASN A 330 -37.44 -33.57 -22.79
CA ASN A 330 -38.33 -34.17 -21.83
C ASN A 330 -37.62 -35.28 -21.04
N VAL A 331 -37.30 -35.03 -19.77
CA VAL A 331 -36.58 -35.97 -18.90
C VAL A 331 -37.28 -37.32 -18.73
N ASN A 332 -38.61 -37.37 -18.90
CA ASN A 332 -39.40 -38.61 -18.81
C ASN A 332 -39.41 -39.39 -20.14
N ALA A 333 -38.86 -38.81 -21.20
CA ALA A 333 -38.77 -39.39 -22.54
C ALA A 333 -37.32 -39.32 -23.04
N GLU A 334 -36.36 -39.77 -22.21
CA GLU A 334 -34.93 -39.84 -22.57
C GLU A 334 -34.33 -38.49 -23.01
N SER A 335 -34.86 -37.39 -22.49
CA SER A 335 -34.49 -36.02 -22.88
C SER A 335 -34.75 -35.76 -24.38
N SER A 336 -35.84 -36.29 -24.93
CA SER A 336 -36.26 -36.03 -26.32
C SER A 336 -36.88 -34.64 -26.47
N LEU A 337 -36.67 -34.03 -27.64
CA LEU A 337 -37.39 -32.81 -28.04
C LEU A 337 -38.74 -33.17 -28.66
N GLU A 338 -39.72 -32.27 -28.53
CA GLU A 338 -41.07 -32.42 -29.05
C GLU A 338 -41.46 -31.16 -29.85
N THR A 339 -42.21 -31.32 -30.93
CA THR A 339 -42.59 -30.18 -31.80
C THR A 339 -43.50 -29.17 -31.10
N GLY A 340 -44.30 -29.62 -30.14
CA GLY A 340 -45.30 -28.78 -29.48
C GLY A 340 -44.77 -27.95 -28.30
N ARG A 341 -43.51 -28.07 -27.90
CA ARG A 341 -43.02 -27.49 -26.65
C ARG A 341 -41.54 -27.13 -26.72
N GLY A 342 -41.20 -25.97 -26.17
CA GLY A 342 -39.80 -25.59 -25.98
C GLY A 342 -39.21 -26.19 -24.70
N PHE A 343 -37.98 -26.68 -24.81
CA PHE A 343 -37.21 -27.19 -23.68
C PHE A 343 -36.00 -26.31 -23.43
N GLY A 344 -35.60 -26.22 -22.16
CA GLY A 344 -34.42 -25.46 -21.78
C GLY A 344 -33.65 -26.11 -20.64
N VAL A 345 -32.35 -25.88 -20.63
CA VAL A 345 -31.42 -26.36 -19.62
C VAL A 345 -30.40 -25.26 -19.32
N SER A 346 -29.72 -25.30 -18.17
CA SER A 346 -28.78 -24.23 -17.80
C SER A 346 -27.39 -24.76 -17.45
N SER A 347 -26.38 -23.97 -17.79
CA SER A 347 -25.02 -24.06 -17.25
C SER A 347 -24.72 -22.84 -16.40
N PHE A 348 -23.62 -22.90 -15.66
CA PHE A 348 -23.12 -21.81 -14.85
C PHE A 348 -21.66 -21.53 -15.16
N TRP A 349 -21.25 -20.30 -14.96
CA TRP A 349 -19.83 -19.93 -14.93
C TRP A 349 -19.57 -18.96 -13.78
N ARG A 350 -18.32 -18.94 -13.31
CA ARG A 350 -17.83 -18.03 -12.26
C ARG A 350 -16.49 -17.43 -12.66
N LEU A 351 -16.35 -16.13 -12.45
CA LEU A 351 -15.20 -15.32 -12.82
C LEU A 351 -14.71 -14.49 -11.63
N SER A 352 -13.41 -14.54 -11.39
CA SER A 352 -12.69 -13.63 -10.49
C SER A 352 -11.49 -13.07 -11.20
N SER A 353 -11.27 -11.76 -11.10
CA SER A 353 -10.10 -11.11 -11.70
C SER A 353 -9.74 -9.82 -10.97
N ASN A 354 -8.45 -9.58 -10.77
CA ASN A 354 -7.94 -8.32 -10.24
C ASN A 354 -7.52 -7.31 -11.33
N SER A 355 -7.92 -7.55 -12.59
CA SER A 355 -7.60 -6.66 -13.70
C SER A 355 -8.30 -5.30 -13.56
N SER A 356 -7.57 -4.22 -13.78
CA SER A 356 -8.07 -2.85 -13.58
C SER A 356 -9.05 -2.39 -14.66
N GLY A 357 -8.95 -2.91 -15.89
CA GLY A 357 -9.89 -2.62 -16.98
C GLY A 357 -11.15 -3.48 -16.96
N GLY A 358 -11.27 -4.40 -15.99
CA GLY A 358 -12.36 -5.37 -15.88
C GLY A 358 -12.08 -6.64 -16.68
N ALA A 359 -13.14 -7.36 -17.05
CA ALA A 359 -13.04 -8.54 -17.90
C ALA A 359 -14.25 -8.67 -18.84
N SER A 360 -14.05 -9.40 -19.92
CA SER A 360 -15.09 -9.77 -20.88
C SER A 360 -15.20 -11.28 -20.98
N VAL A 361 -16.43 -11.77 -21.14
CA VAL A 361 -16.76 -13.18 -21.32
C VAL A 361 -17.33 -13.38 -22.71
N TYR A 362 -16.83 -14.40 -23.39
CA TYR A 362 -17.16 -14.78 -24.75
C TYR A 362 -17.64 -16.24 -24.79
N TYR A 363 -18.37 -16.59 -25.85
CA TYR A 363 -18.60 -17.98 -26.20
C TYR A 363 -18.15 -18.29 -27.63
N SER A 364 -17.89 -19.58 -27.88
CA SER A 364 -17.61 -20.15 -29.19
C SER A 364 -18.21 -21.55 -29.26
N GLY A 365 -19.07 -21.81 -30.24
CA GLY A 365 -19.63 -23.14 -30.46
C GLY A 365 -20.56 -23.21 -31.67
N GLU A 366 -20.98 -24.44 -31.98
CA GLU A 366 -21.93 -24.71 -33.06
C GLU A 366 -23.34 -24.92 -32.49
N THR A 367 -24.35 -24.96 -33.36
CA THR A 367 -25.68 -25.43 -32.98
C THR A 367 -25.70 -26.95 -32.83
N LEU A 368 -26.80 -27.47 -32.32
CA LEU A 368 -27.08 -28.90 -32.21
C LEU A 368 -27.02 -29.58 -33.59
N THR A 369 -26.14 -30.58 -33.70
CA THR A 369 -25.89 -31.32 -34.95
C THR A 369 -26.00 -32.83 -34.70
N ASN A 370 -26.60 -33.58 -35.62
CA ASN A 370 -26.71 -35.04 -35.55
C ASN A 370 -25.52 -35.75 -36.24
N THR A 371 -25.52 -37.09 -36.22
CA THR A 371 -24.42 -37.90 -36.78
C THR A 371 -24.34 -37.88 -38.31
N VAL A 372 -25.38 -37.45 -39.01
CA VAL A 372 -25.41 -37.34 -40.48
C VAL A 372 -25.19 -35.90 -40.96
N GLY A 373 -25.00 -34.95 -40.04
CA GLY A 373 -24.70 -33.55 -40.33
C GLY A 373 -25.92 -32.63 -40.43
N ASP A 374 -27.12 -33.11 -40.10
CA ASP A 374 -28.28 -32.22 -39.97
C ASP A 374 -28.15 -31.38 -38.72
N MET A 375 -28.58 -30.13 -38.82
CA MET A 375 -28.38 -29.12 -37.80
C MET A 375 -29.70 -28.46 -37.44
N ILE A 376 -29.97 -28.28 -36.15
CA ILE A 376 -31.07 -27.41 -35.72
C ILE A 376 -30.68 -25.97 -36.05
N ALA A 377 -31.55 -25.25 -36.73
CA ALA A 377 -31.27 -23.88 -37.12
C ALA A 377 -30.96 -22.97 -35.91
N PRO A 378 -29.98 -22.06 -36.01
CA PRO A 378 -29.74 -21.07 -34.97
C PRO A 378 -30.97 -20.16 -34.82
N ILE A 379 -31.30 -19.81 -33.59
CA ILE A 379 -32.36 -18.84 -33.32
C ILE A 379 -31.96 -17.46 -33.88
N GLY A 380 -32.93 -16.73 -34.45
CA GLY A 380 -32.65 -15.52 -35.24
C GLY A 380 -32.29 -15.80 -36.72
N GLY A 381 -32.23 -17.08 -37.12
CA GLY A 381 -32.01 -17.51 -38.49
C GLY A 381 -30.60 -17.14 -38.99
N ASN A 382 -30.51 -16.52 -40.16
CA ASN A 382 -29.23 -16.17 -40.77
C ASN A 382 -28.66 -14.83 -40.28
N THR A 383 -29.36 -14.12 -39.39
CA THR A 383 -28.87 -12.85 -38.84
C THR A 383 -28.14 -13.13 -37.52
N PRO A 384 -26.79 -13.04 -37.50
CA PRO A 384 -26.00 -13.39 -36.34
C PRO A 384 -26.40 -12.61 -35.09
N GLY A 385 -26.52 -13.29 -33.94
CA GLY A 385 -26.72 -12.64 -32.65
C GLY A 385 -28.03 -11.86 -32.52
N THR A 386 -29.04 -12.19 -33.33
CA THR A 386 -30.35 -11.53 -33.24
C THR A 386 -31.20 -12.17 -32.15
N GLU A 387 -31.52 -11.39 -31.13
CA GLU A 387 -32.42 -11.81 -30.07
C GLU A 387 -33.83 -12.07 -30.61
N THR A 388 -34.35 -13.28 -30.38
CA THR A 388 -35.64 -13.74 -30.93
C THR A 388 -36.37 -14.63 -29.92
N LEU A 389 -37.70 -14.58 -29.92
CA LEU A 389 -38.56 -15.43 -29.06
C LEU A 389 -38.38 -16.92 -29.37
N SER A 390 -38.44 -17.74 -28.31
CA SER A 390 -38.65 -19.19 -28.47
C SER A 390 -39.98 -19.44 -29.19
N LEU A 391 -39.95 -20.23 -30.25
CA LEU A 391 -41.08 -20.57 -31.09
C LEU A 391 -41.12 -22.09 -31.31
N PRO A 392 -41.78 -22.83 -30.40
CA PRO A 392 -41.99 -24.26 -30.57
C PRO A 392 -42.68 -24.57 -31.91
N GLY A 393 -42.31 -25.68 -32.53
CA GLY A 393 -42.75 -26.06 -33.87
C GLY A 393 -41.88 -25.51 -35.00
N THR A 394 -40.83 -24.76 -34.66
CA THR A 394 -39.77 -24.35 -35.59
C THR A 394 -38.42 -24.85 -35.08
N GLU A 395 -37.45 -25.01 -35.99
CA GLU A 395 -36.08 -25.29 -35.59
C GLU A 395 -35.41 -24.04 -35.02
N GLN A 396 -35.03 -24.11 -33.75
CA GLN A 396 -34.31 -23.03 -33.09
C GLN A 396 -33.36 -23.59 -32.05
N PHE A 397 -32.12 -23.11 -32.03
CA PHE A 397 -31.19 -23.31 -30.94
C PHE A 397 -30.59 -21.97 -30.53
N GLY A 398 -30.56 -21.69 -29.23
CA GLY A 398 -30.09 -20.41 -28.73
C GLY A 398 -29.66 -20.45 -27.28
N LEU A 399 -28.98 -19.38 -26.85
CA LEU A 399 -28.56 -19.16 -25.48
C LEU A 399 -28.92 -17.75 -25.02
N ALA A 400 -29.17 -17.60 -23.72
CA ALA A 400 -29.39 -16.32 -23.07
C ALA A 400 -29.18 -16.45 -21.57
N PHE A 401 -28.78 -15.36 -20.92
CA PHE A 401 -28.71 -15.26 -19.48
C PHE A 401 -30.11 -15.30 -18.88
N GLN A 402 -30.25 -16.05 -17.80
CA GLN A 402 -31.50 -16.17 -17.06
C GLN A 402 -31.32 -15.55 -15.68
N SER A 403 -32.11 -14.54 -15.32
CA SER A 403 -32.13 -14.06 -13.95
C SER A 403 -32.44 -15.21 -12.98
N HIS A 404 -31.95 -15.10 -11.75
CA HIS A 404 -32.60 -15.90 -10.71
C HIS A 404 -34.05 -15.41 -10.65
N GLY A 405 -35.00 -16.33 -10.78
CA GLY A 405 -36.42 -16.00 -10.84
C GLY A 405 -36.83 -14.99 -9.77
N ALA A 406 -37.73 -14.10 -10.16
CA ALA A 406 -38.30 -13.04 -9.35
C ALA A 406 -38.48 -13.40 -7.87
N ALA A 407 -37.92 -12.55 -6.99
CA ALA A 407 -38.03 -12.57 -5.53
C ALA A 407 -37.51 -13.84 -4.83
N TYR A 408 -36.48 -13.66 -4.00
CA TYR A 408 -36.48 -14.27 -2.67
C TYR A 408 -37.71 -13.75 -1.93
N ASN A 409 -38.87 -14.34 -2.19
CA ASN A 409 -40.07 -14.15 -1.39
C ASN A 409 -40.05 -15.26 -0.34
N ALA A 410 -39.80 -14.87 0.90
CA ALA A 410 -39.79 -15.73 2.10
C ALA A 410 -41.15 -16.40 2.41
N SER A 411 -42.06 -16.54 1.44
CA SER A 411 -43.42 -17.04 1.64
C SER A 411 -43.82 -18.27 0.82
N THR A 412 -42.95 -18.81 -0.04
CA THR A 412 -43.12 -20.19 -0.53
C THR A 412 -41.96 -21.05 -0.03
N PRO A 413 -42.19 -21.90 0.99
CA PRO A 413 -41.17 -22.77 1.51
C PRO A 413 -40.89 -23.89 0.50
N GLU A 414 -39.91 -23.69 -0.38
CA GLU A 414 -38.99 -24.80 -0.60
C GLU A 414 -38.27 -24.99 0.72
N THR A 415 -38.61 -26.08 1.41
CA THR A 415 -38.23 -26.38 2.80
C THR A 415 -36.75 -26.68 3.00
N ASN A 416 -35.85 -26.15 2.16
CA ASN A 416 -34.44 -26.28 2.38
C ASN A 416 -33.81 -24.91 2.64
N PRO A 417 -33.46 -24.59 3.89
CA PRO A 417 -32.81 -23.34 4.22
C PRO A 417 -31.46 -23.32 3.51
N HIS A 418 -31.32 -22.42 2.54
CA HIS A 418 -30.02 -22.03 1.99
C HIS A 418 -29.07 -21.81 3.17
N SER A 419 -27.88 -22.41 3.09
CA SER A 419 -26.95 -22.42 4.21
C SER A 419 -26.65 -20.98 4.65
N ALA A 420 -27.08 -20.61 5.85
CA ALA A 420 -26.79 -19.34 6.53
C ALA A 420 -25.29 -19.05 6.71
N SER A 421 -24.41 -19.95 6.24
CA SER A 421 -22.97 -19.89 6.37
C SER A 421 -22.31 -18.82 5.50
N PHE A 422 -22.85 -18.50 4.31
CA PHE A 422 -22.20 -17.51 3.44
C PHE A 422 -22.34 -16.10 4.01
N GLU A 423 -23.57 -15.65 4.32
CA GLU A 423 -23.81 -14.32 4.91
C GLU A 423 -23.15 -14.13 6.28
N ALA A 424 -23.02 -15.20 7.07
CA ALA A 424 -22.33 -15.17 8.36
C ALA A 424 -20.80 -15.02 8.25
N MET A 425 -20.20 -15.34 7.09
CA MET A 425 -18.75 -15.28 6.87
C MET A 425 -18.25 -13.90 6.40
N ILE A 426 -19.14 -13.06 5.83
CA ILE A 426 -18.80 -11.77 5.20
C ILE A 426 -18.71 -10.61 6.21
N GLY A 427 -18.62 -10.88 7.52
CA GLY A 427 -18.64 -9.87 8.59
C GLY A 427 -17.90 -8.58 8.22
N SER A 428 -18.64 -7.54 7.83
CA SER A 428 -18.19 -6.18 7.48
C SER A 428 -17.05 -5.99 6.45
N ASN A 429 -16.50 -7.05 5.85
CA ASN A 429 -15.35 -6.91 4.95
C ASN A 429 -15.79 -6.70 3.50
N SER A 430 -15.72 -5.44 3.05
CA SER A 430 -16.04 -5.00 1.68
C SER A 430 -15.23 -5.68 0.56
N ALA A 431 -14.15 -6.39 0.87
CA ALA A 431 -13.38 -7.17 -0.10
C ALA A 431 -14.12 -8.45 -0.56
N PHE A 432 -15.14 -8.89 0.17
CA PHE A 432 -15.94 -10.07 -0.14
C PHE A 432 -17.37 -9.65 -0.44
N ARG A 433 -17.91 -10.08 -1.59
CA ARG A 433 -19.31 -9.87 -1.96
C ARG A 433 -20.06 -11.19 -1.89
N THR A 434 -21.34 -11.14 -1.56
CA THR A 434 -22.26 -12.23 -1.91
C THR A 434 -22.14 -12.50 -3.41
N PRO A 435 -21.88 -13.75 -3.85
CA PRO A 435 -21.88 -14.12 -5.25
C PRO A 435 -23.24 -13.71 -5.82
N ASN A 436 -23.26 -12.58 -6.51
CA ASN A 436 -24.47 -12.14 -7.15
C ASN A 436 -24.46 -12.80 -8.52
N LEU A 437 -25.63 -13.31 -8.94
CA LEU A 437 -25.75 -14.05 -10.19
C LEU A 437 -25.56 -13.18 -11.43
N TYR A 438 -25.36 -11.85 -11.28
CA TYR A 438 -25.04 -10.90 -12.35
C TYR A 438 -24.36 -9.63 -11.79
N VAL A 439 -23.06 -9.45 -12.07
CA VAL A 439 -22.39 -8.13 -11.93
C VAL A 439 -21.76 -7.67 -13.24
N LEU A 440 -21.61 -8.56 -14.23
CA LEU A 440 -21.25 -8.15 -15.59
C LEU A 440 -22.47 -7.59 -16.33
N ASN A 441 -22.24 -6.57 -17.14
CA ASN A 441 -23.17 -6.08 -18.15
C ASN A 441 -23.40 -7.18 -19.18
N LYS A 442 -24.65 -7.62 -19.33
CA LYS A 442 -25.04 -8.59 -20.34
C LYS A 442 -25.14 -7.91 -21.70
N ALA A 443 -24.65 -8.56 -22.74
CA ALA A 443 -24.89 -8.10 -24.11
C ALA A 443 -26.40 -8.21 -24.43
N ALA A 444 -26.97 -7.16 -25.03
CA ALA A 444 -28.40 -7.03 -25.29
C ALA A 444 -29.02 -8.13 -26.18
N ALA A 445 -28.20 -8.93 -26.86
CA ALA A 445 -28.68 -10.07 -27.63
C ALA A 445 -29.00 -11.30 -26.74
N TYR A 446 -28.50 -11.30 -25.50
CA TYR A 446 -28.42 -12.48 -24.64
C TYR A 446 -28.99 -12.22 -23.25
N ASP A 447 -29.69 -11.12 -23.00
CA ASP A 447 -30.06 -10.69 -21.65
C ASP A 447 -31.50 -11.00 -21.21
N GLU A 448 -32.36 -11.48 -22.13
CA GLU A 448 -33.78 -11.82 -21.88
C GLU A 448 -34.09 -13.35 -21.85
N GLY A 449 -33.22 -14.18 -21.27
CA GLY A 449 -33.45 -15.64 -21.16
C GLY A 449 -34.53 -16.07 -20.14
N ASP A 450 -35.17 -15.10 -19.49
CA ASP A 450 -36.22 -15.29 -18.50
C ASP A 450 -37.60 -15.51 -19.12
N GLY A 451 -38.48 -16.21 -18.39
CA GLY A 451 -39.85 -16.46 -18.83
C GLY A 451 -40.06 -17.82 -19.50
N SER A 452 -41.24 -17.96 -20.12
CA SER A 452 -41.72 -19.21 -20.71
C SER A 452 -41.12 -19.46 -22.08
N LEU A 453 -40.88 -20.74 -22.40
CA LEU A 453 -40.42 -21.19 -23.72
C LEU A 453 -41.57 -21.46 -24.69
N GLY A 454 -42.80 -21.38 -24.21
CA GLY A 454 -44.02 -21.59 -24.98
C GLY A 454 -44.43 -23.05 -25.18
N VAL A 455 -45.72 -23.25 -25.44
CA VAL A 455 -46.34 -24.52 -25.81
C VAL A 455 -47.35 -24.29 -26.94
N LEU A 456 -47.29 -25.08 -28.02
CA LEU A 456 -48.28 -25.04 -29.11
C LEU A 456 -49.61 -25.69 -28.69
N GLY A 457 -50.72 -25.05 -29.05
CA GLY A 457 -52.07 -25.58 -28.89
C GLY A 457 -53.04 -24.64 -28.18
N GLN A 458 -54.34 -24.98 -28.18
CA GLN A 458 -55.33 -24.22 -27.41
C GLN A 458 -55.02 -24.29 -25.92
N GLY A 459 -54.88 -23.13 -25.28
CA GLY A 459 -54.51 -23.02 -23.86
C GLY A 459 -53.00 -23.18 -23.59
N GLY A 460 -52.17 -23.26 -24.62
CA GLY A 460 -50.71 -23.23 -24.49
C GLY A 460 -50.22 -21.87 -23.99
N GLU A 461 -49.20 -21.87 -23.14
CA GLU A 461 -48.55 -20.65 -22.69
C GLU A 461 -47.77 -20.03 -23.85
N ALA A 462 -47.89 -18.71 -24.04
CA ALA A 462 -47.08 -18.02 -25.04
C ALA A 462 -45.62 -17.92 -24.57
N ALA A 463 -44.68 -18.06 -25.50
CA ALA A 463 -43.28 -17.84 -25.18
C ALA A 463 -43.04 -16.36 -24.85
N THR A 464 -42.24 -16.12 -23.83
CA THR A 464 -41.80 -14.77 -23.41
C THR A 464 -40.30 -14.65 -23.33
N ALA A 465 -39.57 -15.76 -23.19
CA ALA A 465 -38.12 -15.79 -23.20
C ALA A 465 -37.57 -15.62 -24.61
N LYS A 466 -36.51 -14.83 -24.73
CA LYS A 466 -35.78 -14.65 -25.98
C LYS A 466 -34.35 -15.17 -25.86
N PHE A 467 -33.81 -15.55 -27.01
CA PHE A 467 -32.48 -16.11 -27.13
C PHE A 467 -31.82 -15.61 -28.41
N ALA A 468 -30.50 -15.67 -28.45
CA ALA A 468 -29.73 -15.45 -29.66
C ALA A 468 -28.71 -16.58 -29.86
N PHE A 469 -28.26 -16.73 -31.10
CA PHE A 469 -27.12 -17.57 -31.43
C PHE A 469 -26.36 -16.97 -32.61
N ASP A 470 -25.03 -17.05 -32.56
CA ASP A 470 -24.16 -16.61 -33.65
C ASP A 470 -23.21 -17.75 -34.02
N ARG A 471 -23.42 -18.31 -35.22
CA ARG A 471 -22.56 -19.37 -35.76
C ARG A 471 -21.17 -18.88 -36.14
N GLY A 472 -21.00 -17.58 -36.39
CA GLY A 472 -19.70 -16.93 -36.56
C GLY A 472 -18.80 -17.07 -35.35
N SER A 473 -19.36 -17.39 -34.16
CA SER A 473 -18.62 -17.63 -32.92
C SER A 473 -17.53 -18.71 -33.02
N LEU A 474 -17.66 -19.66 -33.96
CA LEU A 474 -16.63 -20.68 -34.24
C LEU A 474 -15.34 -20.10 -34.83
N THR A 475 -15.44 -18.96 -35.52
CA THR A 475 -14.29 -18.28 -36.15
C THR A 475 -13.80 -17.12 -35.31
N SER A 476 -14.72 -16.38 -34.68
CA SER A 476 -14.43 -15.26 -33.80
C SER A 476 -15.36 -15.33 -32.60
N PRO A 477 -14.85 -15.65 -31.39
CA PRO A 477 -15.67 -15.72 -30.19
C PRO A 477 -16.55 -14.50 -30.00
N VAL A 478 -17.79 -14.71 -29.59
CA VAL A 478 -18.80 -13.65 -29.46
C VAL A 478 -18.91 -13.21 -28.01
N ALA A 479 -18.78 -11.90 -27.78
CA ALA A 479 -18.92 -11.31 -26.45
C ALA A 479 -20.36 -11.43 -25.97
N ILE A 480 -20.54 -11.93 -24.75
CA ILE A 480 -21.86 -12.12 -24.14
C ILE A 480 -22.02 -11.32 -22.85
N ALA A 481 -20.92 -11.02 -22.16
CA ALA A 481 -20.96 -10.16 -20.99
C ALA A 481 -19.62 -9.47 -20.78
N ASP A 482 -19.64 -8.29 -20.19
CA ASP A 482 -18.43 -7.54 -19.84
C ASP A 482 -18.64 -6.64 -18.64
N ASN A 483 -17.57 -6.10 -18.09
CA ASN A 483 -17.66 -4.99 -17.13
C ASN A 483 -16.82 -3.79 -17.59
N LEU A 484 -16.81 -3.54 -18.90
CA LEU A 484 -16.02 -2.47 -19.49
C LEU A 484 -16.54 -1.12 -19.01
N GLY A 485 -15.63 -0.23 -18.64
CA GLY A 485 -15.95 1.18 -18.33
C GLY A 485 -16.50 1.45 -16.92
N THR A 486 -16.81 0.45 -16.11
CA THR A 486 -17.14 0.67 -14.69
C THR A 486 -15.90 0.70 -13.79
N GLY A 487 -14.77 0.16 -14.28
CA GLY A 487 -13.49 0.07 -13.57
C GLY A 487 -13.59 -0.80 -12.33
N GLY A 488 -13.01 -2.01 -12.34
CA GLY A 488 -13.07 -2.80 -11.11
C GLY A 488 -12.54 -4.21 -11.19
N VAL A 489 -11.96 -4.61 -10.06
CA VAL A 489 -11.74 -6.00 -9.67
C VAL A 489 -13.08 -6.73 -9.66
N LEU A 490 -13.13 -7.88 -10.35
CA LEU A 490 -14.26 -8.79 -10.32
C LEU A 490 -14.07 -9.79 -9.19
N THR A 491 -15.02 -9.83 -8.26
CA THR A 491 -14.95 -10.72 -7.10
C THR A 491 -16.03 -11.78 -7.21
N CYS A 492 -15.69 -12.87 -7.92
CA CYS A 492 -16.43 -14.13 -7.88
C CYS A 492 -17.85 -14.03 -8.45
N GLU A 493 -17.92 -13.30 -9.56
CA GLU A 493 -19.13 -13.07 -10.32
C GLU A 493 -19.58 -14.36 -10.98
N THR A 494 -20.82 -14.74 -10.72
CA THR A 494 -21.42 -15.96 -11.24
C THR A 494 -22.47 -15.59 -12.26
N ALA A 495 -22.72 -16.42 -13.26
CA ALA A 495 -23.90 -16.27 -14.12
C ALA A 495 -24.53 -17.61 -14.47
N LYS A 496 -25.83 -17.56 -14.81
CA LYS A 496 -26.63 -18.69 -15.27
C LYS A 496 -26.96 -18.52 -16.75
N MET A 497 -26.36 -19.35 -17.58
CA MET A 497 -26.67 -19.39 -19.02
C MET A 497 -27.75 -20.44 -19.26
N ARG A 498 -28.84 -20.06 -19.92
CA ARG A 498 -29.92 -20.95 -20.35
C ARG A 498 -29.79 -21.22 -21.84
N TYR A 499 -29.94 -22.47 -22.23
CA TYR A 499 -30.01 -22.91 -23.62
C TYR A 499 -31.44 -23.33 -23.94
N VAL A 500 -31.86 -23.11 -25.17
CA VAL A 500 -33.15 -23.55 -25.71
C VAL A 500 -32.93 -24.39 -26.97
N ALA A 501 -33.76 -25.40 -27.16
CA ALA A 501 -33.92 -26.05 -28.46
C ALA A 501 -35.40 -26.31 -28.76
N ASN A 502 -35.80 -25.96 -29.98
CA ASN A 502 -37.10 -26.25 -30.57
C ASN A 502 -36.88 -27.05 -31.86
N ILE A 503 -37.84 -27.92 -32.19
CA ILE A 503 -37.84 -28.68 -33.44
C ILE A 503 -39.14 -28.45 -34.21
N ALA A 504 -39.05 -28.59 -35.53
CA ALA A 504 -40.17 -28.59 -36.43
C ALA A 504 -40.62 -30.03 -36.75
N ALA A 505 -41.77 -30.18 -37.41
CA ALA A 505 -42.28 -31.50 -37.80
C ALA A 505 -41.42 -32.19 -38.87
N ASP A 506 -40.63 -31.42 -39.62
CA ASP A 506 -39.71 -31.85 -40.65
C ASP A 506 -38.25 -31.97 -40.16
N THR A 507 -37.97 -31.66 -38.89
CA THR A 507 -36.64 -31.91 -38.30
C THR A 507 -36.31 -33.40 -38.35
N PRO A 508 -35.20 -33.81 -38.99
CA PRO A 508 -34.82 -35.20 -39.08
C PRO A 508 -34.62 -35.84 -37.70
N ALA A 509 -35.03 -37.10 -37.54
CA ALA A 509 -34.81 -37.84 -36.31
C ALA A 509 -33.32 -38.15 -36.11
N GLY A 510 -32.82 -38.03 -34.88
CA GLY A 510 -31.44 -38.33 -34.55
C GLY A 510 -31.04 -37.87 -33.16
N VAL A 511 -29.83 -38.24 -32.75
CA VAL A 511 -29.21 -37.71 -31.52
C VAL A 511 -28.43 -36.47 -31.90
N TYR A 512 -28.90 -35.31 -31.44
CA TYR A 512 -28.25 -34.03 -31.68
C TYR A 512 -27.33 -33.66 -30.52
N THR A 513 -26.13 -33.20 -30.84
CA THR A 513 -25.13 -32.79 -29.84
C THR A 513 -24.46 -31.49 -30.25
N THR A 514 -23.99 -30.73 -29.27
CA THR A 514 -23.15 -29.56 -29.49
C THR A 514 -22.18 -29.37 -28.31
N LYS A 515 -21.14 -28.56 -28.53
CA LYS A 515 -20.22 -28.09 -27.52
C LYS A 515 -20.11 -26.57 -27.58
N ILE A 516 -20.43 -25.92 -26.47
CA ILE A 516 -20.23 -24.48 -26.28
C ILE A 516 -19.02 -24.29 -25.36
N ASN A 517 -18.04 -23.51 -25.81
CA ASN A 517 -16.88 -23.13 -25.02
C ASN A 517 -17.06 -21.70 -24.54
N TYR A 518 -16.68 -21.43 -23.29
CA TYR A 518 -16.64 -20.08 -22.74
C TYR A 518 -15.20 -19.63 -22.55
N LEU A 519 -14.96 -18.36 -22.80
CA LEU A 519 -13.66 -17.74 -22.62
C LEU A 519 -13.84 -16.48 -21.78
N ALA A 520 -12.94 -16.24 -20.84
CA ALA A 520 -12.84 -14.97 -20.12
C ALA A 520 -11.51 -14.32 -20.47
N ALA A 521 -11.49 -13.00 -20.64
CA ALA A 521 -10.29 -12.24 -20.94
C ALA A 521 -10.22 -10.97 -20.07
N PRO A 522 -9.10 -10.73 -19.35
CA PRO A 522 -8.89 -9.45 -18.66
C PRO A 522 -8.77 -8.32 -19.68
N GLN A 523 -9.08 -7.10 -19.25
CA GLN A 523 -9.10 -5.91 -20.08
C GLN A 523 -8.14 -4.88 -19.50
N TYR A 524 -7.43 -4.14 -20.37
CA TYR A 524 -6.33 -3.25 -20.01
C TYR A 524 -6.64 -1.79 -20.34
#